data_AF-A0A3C0HK68-F1
#
_entry.id   AF-A0A3C0HK68-F1
#
_cell.length_a   1.000
_cell.length_b   1.000
_cell.length_c   1.000
_cell.angle_alpha   90.00
_cell.angle_beta   90.00
_cell.angle_gamma   90.00
#
_symmetry.space_group_name_H-M   'P 1'
#
loop_
_entity.id
_entity.type
_entity.pdbx_description
1 polymer ?
#
loop_
_entity_poly.entity_id
_entity_poly.type
_entity_poly.pdbx_seq_one_letter_code
_entity_poly.pdbx_strand_id
1 'polypeptide(L)'
;MADFLVRDIDERVAERLKELARQKGWPLNDVILHLLKQALGLAEPEPPPVPGDIARLRGAWNDDEARAFYEAMNAMTDLPDDAPSYVRNPDGNR
;
A
#
# COMPACT_ATOMS: atom_id res chain seq x y z
N MET A 1 -13.01 -17.41 -29.63
CA MET A 1 -14.07 -16.40 -29.80
C MET A 1 -15.31 -17.01 -29.17
N ALA A 2 -15.64 -16.53 -27.98
CA ALA A 2 -16.81 -16.95 -27.22
C ALA A 2 -17.42 -15.65 -26.68
N ASP A 3 -18.70 -15.44 -26.95
CA ASP A 3 -19.40 -14.24 -26.51
C ASP A 3 -19.97 -14.50 -25.12
N PHE A 4 -19.59 -13.65 -24.18
CA PHE A 4 -20.09 -13.69 -22.81
C PHE A 4 -20.94 -12.46 -22.56
N LEU A 5 -22.16 -12.68 -22.10
CA LEU A 5 -23.02 -11.63 -21.58
C LEU A 5 -23.06 -11.72 -20.06
N VAL A 6 -22.46 -10.73 -19.41
CA VAL A 6 -22.51 -10.61 -17.95
C VAL A 6 -23.78 -9.84 -17.59
N ARG A 7 -24.67 -10.48 -16.83
CA ARG A 7 -25.94 -9.91 -16.34
C ARG A 7 -25.88 -9.79 -14.82
N ASP A 8 -26.85 -9.06 -14.27
CA ASP A 8 -27.05 -8.93 -12.82
C ASP A 8 -25.84 -8.34 -12.08
N ILE A 9 -25.06 -7.49 -12.77
CA ILE A 9 -24.03 -6.67 -12.13
C ILE A 9 -24.72 -5.53 -11.39
N ASP A 10 -24.28 -5.26 -10.17
CA ASP A 10 -24.72 -4.11 -9.42
C ASP A 10 -24.10 -2.82 -9.99
N GLU A 11 -24.79 -1.70 -9.77
CA GLU A 11 -24.38 -0.40 -10.31
C GLU A 11 -22.97 -0.02 -9.88
N ARG A 12 -22.59 -0.36 -8.65
CA ARG A 12 -21.27 -0.05 -8.10
C ARG A 12 -20.14 -0.74 -8.89
N VAL A 13 -20.34 -2.00 -9.28
CA VAL A 13 -19.36 -2.72 -10.11
C VAL A 13 -19.32 -2.13 -11.52
N ALA A 14 -20.48 -1.82 -12.10
CA ALA A 14 -20.55 -1.20 -13.42
C ALA A 14 -19.79 0.14 -13.48
N GLU A 15 -20.01 1.01 -12.50
CA GLU A 15 -19.30 2.29 -12.39
C GLU A 15 -17.80 2.09 -12.17
N ARG A 16 -17.40 1.14 -11.31
CA ARG A 16 -15.98 0.88 -11.08
C ARG A 16 -15.25 0.39 -12.34
N LEU A 17 -15.89 -0.44 -13.15
CA LEU A 17 -15.34 -0.90 -14.42
C LEU A 17 -15.17 0.26 -15.43
N LYS A 18 -16.17 1.15 -15.51
CA LYS A 18 -16.09 2.36 -16.35
C LYS A 18 -14.98 3.29 -15.90
N GLU A 19 -14.82 3.51 -14.60
CA GLU A 19 -13.72 4.32 -14.05
C GLU A 19 -12.36 3.74 -14.42
N LEU A 20 -12.17 2.42 -14.25
CA LEU A 20 -10.93 1.75 -14.62
C LEU A 20 -10.61 1.90 -16.11
N ALA A 21 -11.61 1.74 -16.97
CA ALA A 21 -11.47 1.97 -18.40
C ALA A 21 -11.03 3.41 -18.71
N ARG A 22 -11.63 4.41 -18.04
CA ARG A 22 -11.27 5.83 -18.21
C ARG A 22 -9.86 6.13 -17.70
N GLN A 23 -9.47 5.58 -16.55
CA GLN A 23 -8.13 5.79 -15.96
C GLN A 23 -7.02 5.20 -16.83
N LYS A 24 -7.25 4.02 -17.41
CA LYS A 24 -6.27 3.34 -18.29
C LYS A 24 -6.36 3.78 -19.76
N GLY A 25 -7.45 4.43 -20.17
CA GLY A 25 -7.73 4.74 -21.57
C GLY A 25 -8.03 3.49 -22.42
N TRP A 26 -8.50 2.41 -21.80
CA TRP A 26 -8.75 1.13 -22.46
C TRP A 26 -10.23 0.95 -22.81
N PRO A 27 -10.55 0.18 -23.87
CA PRO A 27 -11.91 -0.28 -24.11
C PRO A 27 -12.44 -1.09 -22.91
N LEU A 28 -13.72 -0.90 -22.56
CA LEU A 28 -14.35 -1.57 -21.42
C LEU A 28 -14.22 -3.10 -21.50
N ASN A 29 -14.38 -3.65 -22.70
CA ASN A 29 -14.22 -5.09 -22.94
C ASN A 29 -12.81 -5.57 -22.56
N ASP A 30 -11.77 -4.82 -22.92
CA ASP A 30 -10.38 -5.21 -22.66
C ASP A 30 -10.06 -5.15 -21.17
N VAL A 31 -10.64 -4.19 -20.45
CA VAL A 31 -10.58 -4.14 -18.98
C VAL A 31 -11.23 -5.37 -18.37
N ILE A 32 -12.44 -5.73 -18.80
CA ILE A 32 -13.16 -6.90 -18.29
C ILE A 32 -12.34 -8.18 -18.55
N LEU A 33 -11.83 -8.36 -19.77
CA LEU A 33 -11.00 -9.51 -20.13
C LEU A 33 -9.70 -9.55 -19.32
N HIS A 34 -9.08 -8.40 -19.07
CA HIS A 34 -7.88 -8.31 -18.25
C HIS A 34 -8.17 -8.73 -16.80
N LEU A 35 -9.24 -8.21 -16.20
CA LEU A 35 -9.66 -8.56 -14.85
C LEU A 35 -10.00 -10.04 -14.72
N LEU A 36 -10.66 -10.63 -15.72
CA LEU A 36 -10.92 -12.08 -15.75
C LEU A 36 -9.63 -12.90 -15.79
N LYS A 37 -8.64 -12.49 -16.60
CA LYS A 37 -7.32 -13.16 -16.62
C LYS A 37 -6.62 -13.03 -15.27
N GLN A 38 -6.66 -11.85 -14.64
CA GLN A 38 -6.11 -11.63 -13.30
C GLN A 38 -6.78 -12.53 -12.25
N ALA A 39 -8.11 -12.59 -12.24
CA ALA A 39 -8.87 -13.43 -11.31
C ALA A 39 -8.57 -14.93 -11.48
N LEU A 40 -8.24 -15.36 -12.71
CA LEU A 40 -7.83 -16.73 -13.02
C LEU A 40 -6.33 -16.98 -12.84
N GLY A 41 -5.54 -15.98 -12.42
CA GLY A 41 -4.08 -16.10 -12.28
C GLY A 41 -3.33 -16.22 -13.61
N LEU A 42 -3.97 -15.84 -14.73
CA LEU A 42 -3.42 -15.89 -16.09
C LEU A 42 -2.80 -14.56 -16.55
N ALA A 43 -2.89 -13.52 -15.73
CA ALA A 43 -2.20 -12.26 -15.94
C ALA A 43 -1.25 -12.00 -14.79
N GLU A 44 -0.04 -11.54 -15.12
CA GLU A 44 0.92 -11.09 -14.11
C GLU A 44 0.34 -9.90 -13.34
N PRO A 45 0.55 -9.84 -12.02
CA PRO A 45 0.11 -8.70 -11.22
C PRO A 45 0.76 -7.43 -11.77
N GLU A 46 -0.04 -6.40 -11.96
CA GLU A 46 0.47 -5.12 -12.44
C GLU A 46 1.49 -4.61 -11.41
N PRO A 47 2.69 -4.20 -11.84
CA PRO A 47 3.72 -3.73 -10.91
C PRO A 47 3.12 -2.61 -10.05
N PRO A 48 3.48 -2.56 -8.75
CA PRO A 48 2.96 -1.52 -7.87
C PRO A 48 3.24 -0.16 -8.52
N PRO A 49 2.25 0.77 -8.51
CA PRO A 49 2.46 2.07 -9.09
C PRO A 49 3.69 2.68 -8.43
N VAL A 50 4.72 2.98 -9.25
CA VAL A 50 5.90 3.68 -8.79
C VAL A 50 5.38 4.93 -8.09
N PRO A 51 5.70 5.16 -6.80
CA PRO A 51 5.19 6.30 -6.07
C PRO A 51 5.48 7.57 -6.88
N GLY A 52 4.42 8.18 -7.44
CA GLY A 52 4.55 9.41 -8.19
C GLY A 52 4.92 10.58 -7.27
N ASP A 53 5.20 11.74 -7.85
CA ASP A 53 5.59 12.95 -7.11
C ASP A 53 4.58 13.37 -6.01
N ILE A 54 3.32 12.94 -6.11
CA ILE A 54 2.31 13.19 -5.08
C ILE A 54 2.57 12.39 -3.78
N ALA A 55 3.19 11.21 -3.88
CA ALA A 55 3.66 10.49 -2.69
C ALA A 55 4.81 11.25 -2.00
N ARG A 56 5.71 11.90 -2.76
CA ARG A 56 6.70 12.84 -2.22
C ARG A 56 6.04 14.06 -1.55
N LEU A 57 4.99 14.62 -2.17
CA LEU A 57 4.24 15.75 -1.60
C LEU A 57 3.48 15.40 -0.30
N ARG A 58 3.11 14.13 -0.11
CA ARG A 58 2.40 13.63 1.09
C ARG A 58 3.35 13.18 2.21
N GLY A 59 4.65 13.46 2.10
CA GLY A 59 5.63 13.14 3.13
C GLY A 59 5.99 11.65 3.19
N ALA A 60 5.95 10.94 2.07
CA ALA A 60 6.65 9.66 1.98
C ALA A 60 8.16 9.97 2.06
N TRP A 61 8.80 9.43 3.08
CA TRP A 61 10.21 9.59 3.34
C TRP A 61 11.00 9.12 2.12
N ASN A 62 11.92 9.94 1.62
CA ASN A 62 12.84 9.49 0.59
C ASN A 62 13.85 8.49 1.19
N ASP A 63 14.57 7.75 0.35
CA ASP A 63 15.47 6.67 0.80
C ASP A 63 16.56 7.17 1.77
N ASP A 64 17.03 8.40 1.60
CA ASP A 64 18.02 9.02 2.49
C ASP A 64 17.41 9.42 3.85
N GLU A 65 16.20 9.97 3.85
CA GLU A 65 15.46 10.27 5.08
C GLU A 65 15.15 8.98 5.85
N ALA A 66 14.66 7.94 5.15
CA ALA A 66 14.34 6.66 5.76
C ALA A 66 15.59 6.05 6.41
N ARG A 67 16.73 6.08 5.70
CA ARG A 67 18.03 5.63 6.21
C ARG A 67 18.48 6.42 7.43
N ALA A 68 18.40 7.75 7.40
CA ALA A 68 18.80 8.60 8.52
C ALA A 68 17.97 8.32 9.79
N PHE A 69 16.67 8.01 9.65
CA PHE A 69 15.83 7.65 10.79
C PHE A 69 16.11 6.26 11.34
N TYR A 70 16.36 5.27 10.48
CA TYR A 70 16.80 3.96 10.96
C TYR A 70 18.13 4.05 11.70
N GLU A 71 19.07 4.86 11.24
CA GLU A 71 20.33 5.14 11.95
C GLU A 71 20.08 5.79 13.32
N ALA A 72 19.20 6.79 13.40
CA ALA A 72 18.86 7.46 14.65
C ALA A 72 18.16 6.53 15.66
N MET A 73 17.22 5.70 15.19
CA MET A 73 16.52 4.72 16.03
C MET A 73 17.46 3.61 16.54
N ASN A 74 18.39 3.16 15.70
CA ASN A 74 19.42 2.21 16.10
C ASN A 74 20.35 2.82 17.15
N ALA A 75 20.73 4.10 17.00
CA ALA A 75 21.55 4.79 18.01
C ALA A 75 20.84 4.94 19.36
N MET A 76 19.51 5.08 19.36
CA MET A 76 18.71 5.10 20.60
C MET A 76 18.59 3.73 21.29
N THR A 77 18.83 2.64 20.58
CA THR A 77 18.67 1.28 21.14
C THR A 77 19.79 0.88 22.11
N ASP A 78 20.95 1.52 21.99
CA ASP A 78 22.13 1.28 22.84
C ASP A 78 22.23 2.30 24.01
N LEU A 79 21.19 3.13 24.20
CA LEU A 79 21.14 4.05 25.32
C LEU A 79 20.82 3.29 26.63
N PRO A 80 21.49 3.64 27.74
CA PRO A 80 21.10 3.13 29.05
C PRO A 80 19.65 3.51 29.35
N ASP A 81 18.94 2.65 30.08
CA ASP A 81 17.56 2.90 30.53
C ASP A 81 17.49 4.22 31.32
N ASP A 82 16.97 5.27 30.67
CA ASP A 82 16.76 6.60 31.24
C ASP A 82 15.40 6.68 31.96
N ALA A 83 14.97 5.54 32.52
CA ALA A 83 13.80 5.46 33.37
C ALA A 83 13.92 6.52 34.48
N PRO A 84 12.91 7.38 34.65
CA PRO A 84 12.96 8.43 35.66
C PRO A 84 13.21 7.83 37.05
N SER A 85 13.94 8.54 37.90
CA SER A 85 14.33 8.06 39.25
C SER A 85 13.15 7.64 40.14
N TYR A 86 11.94 8.12 39.85
CA TYR A 86 10.70 7.72 40.54
C TYR A 86 10.09 6.39 40.05
N VAL A 87 10.55 5.84 38.92
CA VAL A 87 10.20 4.50 38.43
C VAL A 87 11.11 3.43 39.06
N ARG A 88 12.34 3.81 39.42
CA ARG A 88 13.29 2.93 40.12
C ARG A 88 12.98 2.94 41.62
N ASN A 89 12.02 2.13 42.04
CA ASN A 89 11.64 2.00 43.45
C ASN A 89 12.87 1.68 44.33
N PRO A 90 13.33 2.59 45.19
CA PRO A 90 14.37 2.31 46.17
C PRO A 90 13.67 1.94 47.49
N ASP A 91 13.79 0.67 47.86
CA ASP A 91 13.58 0.12 49.20
C ASP A 91 12.15 -0.26 49.64
N GLY A 92 11.92 -1.57 49.64
CA GLY A 92 10.85 -2.23 50.41
C GLY A 92 11.24 -3.66 50.76
N ASN A 93 12.34 -3.84 51.50
CA ASN A 93 12.84 -5.13 51.98
C ASN A 93 11.75 -5.95 52.70
N ARG A 94 11.42 -7.13 52.17
CA ARG A 94 11.46 -8.44 52.86
C ARG A 94 11.47 -9.57 51.82
#